data_AF-A0A1E1WY03-F1
#
_entry.id   AF-A0A1E1WY03-F1
#
_cell.length_a   1.000
_cell.length_b   1.000
_cell.length_c   1.000
_cell.angle_alpha   90.00
_cell.angle_beta   90.00
_cell.angle_gamma   90.00
#
_symmetry.space_group_name_H-M   'P 1'
#
loop_
_entity.id
_entity.type
_entity.pdbx_description
1 polymer ?
#
loop_
_entity_poly.entity_id
_entity_poly.type
_entity_poly.pdbx_seq_one_letter_code
_entity_poly.pdbx_strand_id
1 'polypeptide(L)'
;LGTQVLVAHKNARFLQLWYDSYRYYRPELWYWNAGRLPTEMILVPQPHLIHRVPYDFGVHNVAHLLYGVCKSDWRQYFAIHLLFRHRDYLVTSDTFGPLTLSNIGQYNRTFGQMVRLALFGTTRLGAGTLKEPEWFLKNKLEYALDTC
;
A
#
# COMPACT_ATOMS: atom_id res chain seq x y z
N LEU A 1 -5.33 -4.17 -15.24
CA LEU A 1 -4.09 -3.45 -14.88
C LEU A 1 -3.60 -3.95 -13.53
N GLY A 2 -2.37 -4.45 -13.45
CA GLY A 2 -1.75 -4.89 -12.19
C GLY A 2 -0.99 -3.80 -11.44
N THR A 3 -0.97 -2.58 -11.98
CA THR A 3 -0.35 -1.40 -11.37
C THR A 3 -1.25 -0.90 -10.26
N GLN A 4 -0.76 -0.98 -9.02
CA GLN A 4 -1.53 -0.58 -7.83
C GLN A 4 -1.50 0.92 -7.60
N VAL A 5 -0.34 1.55 -7.82
CA VAL A 5 -0.13 2.98 -7.63
C VAL A 5 0.69 3.50 -8.80
N LEU A 6 0.26 4.64 -9.35
CA LEU A 6 1.01 5.41 -10.33
C LEU A 6 0.96 6.88 -9.92
N VAL A 7 2.12 7.47 -9.68
CA VAL A 7 2.26 8.90 -9.36
C VAL A 7 3.16 9.50 -10.42
N ALA A 8 2.63 10.47 -11.17
CA ALA A 8 3.36 11.11 -12.24
C ALA A 8 2.83 12.54 -12.47
N HIS A 9 3.69 13.42 -12.95
CA HIS A 9 3.26 14.70 -13.48
C HIS A 9 2.37 14.47 -14.71
N LYS A 10 1.34 15.31 -14.90
CA LYS A 10 0.39 15.20 -16.03
C LYS A 10 1.05 15.14 -17.41
N ASN A 11 2.23 15.75 -17.55
CA ASN A 11 3.01 15.79 -18.80
C ASN A 11 4.23 14.85 -18.78
N ALA A 12 4.26 13.84 -17.90
CA ALA A 12 5.37 12.90 -17.85
C ALA A 12 5.47 12.09 -19.15
N ARG A 13 6.60 12.22 -19.86
CA ARG A 13 6.86 11.52 -21.14
C ARG A 13 6.67 10.00 -21.04
N PHE A 14 7.01 9.43 -19.88
CA PHE A 14 6.82 8.01 -19.61
C PHE A 14 5.35 7.56 -19.73
N LEU A 15 4.37 8.39 -19.34
CA LEU A 15 2.95 8.01 -19.37
C LEU A 15 2.47 7.73 -20.79
N GLN A 16 2.88 8.55 -21.76
CA GLN A 16 2.50 8.36 -23.16
C GLN A 16 3.09 7.05 -23.70
N LEU A 17 4.39 6.81 -23.45
CA LEU A 17 5.07 5.59 -23.88
C LEU A 17 4.47 4.34 -23.21
N TRP A 18 4.14 4.44 -21.92
CA TRP A 18 3.49 3.36 -21.19
C TRP A 18 2.11 3.06 -21.77
N TYR A 19 1.29 4.08 -22.04
CA TYR A 19 0.00 3.92 -22.72
C TYR A 19 0.15 3.27 -24.10
N ASP A 20 1.08 3.76 -24.93
CA ASP A 20 1.31 3.22 -26.27
C ASP A 20 1.83 1.76 -26.23
N SER A 21 2.53 1.36 -25.18
CA SER A 21 2.97 -0.03 -25.01
C SER A 21 1.81 -1.03 -24.90
N TYR A 22 0.61 -0.59 -24.48
CA TYR A 22 -0.57 -1.45 -24.41
C TYR A 22 -1.07 -1.94 -25.78
N ARG A 23 -0.52 -1.46 -26.89
CA ARG A 23 -0.73 -2.09 -28.22
C ARG A 23 -0.24 -3.55 -28.25
N TYR A 24 0.66 -3.93 -27.35
CA TYR A 24 1.19 -5.30 -27.19
C TYR A 24 0.57 -6.05 -26.00
N TYR A 25 -0.57 -5.58 -25.48
CA TYR A 25 -1.22 -6.12 -24.29
C TYR A 25 -1.55 -7.62 -24.43
N ARG A 26 -1.29 -8.37 -23.35
CA ARG A 26 -1.56 -9.80 -23.24
C ARG A 26 -2.52 -10.07 -22.07
N PRO A 27 -3.83 -10.30 -22.31
CA PRO A 27 -4.84 -10.33 -21.24
C PRO A 27 -4.54 -11.33 -20.11
N GLU A 28 -3.85 -12.42 -20.43
CA GLU A 28 -3.48 -13.49 -19.52
C GLU A 28 -2.24 -13.20 -18.67
N LEU A 29 -1.44 -12.18 -19.00
CA LEU A 29 -0.16 -11.89 -18.34
C LEU A 29 -0.15 -10.53 -17.61
N TRP A 30 -0.95 -10.40 -16.56
CA TRP A 30 -1.11 -9.14 -15.82
C TRP A 30 0.23 -8.54 -15.34
N TYR A 31 1.13 -9.35 -14.78
CA TYR A 31 2.44 -8.90 -14.27
C TYR A 31 3.36 -8.47 -15.41
N TRP A 32 3.30 -9.19 -16.53
CA TRP A 32 4.05 -8.86 -17.72
C TRP A 32 3.62 -7.49 -18.26
N ASN A 33 2.31 -7.25 -18.41
CA ASN A 33 1.80 -5.97 -18.91
C ASN A 33 2.16 -4.78 -18.02
N ALA A 34 2.08 -4.95 -16.70
CA ALA A 34 2.25 -3.86 -15.74
C ALA A 34 3.72 -3.54 -15.44
N GLY A 35 4.59 -4.55 -15.43
CA GLY A 35 5.99 -4.39 -15.02
C GLY A 35 6.98 -4.68 -16.15
N ARG A 36 6.95 -5.89 -16.69
CA ARG A 36 7.99 -6.36 -17.62
C ARG A 36 7.97 -5.60 -18.95
N LEU A 37 6.81 -5.49 -19.57
CA LEU A 37 6.61 -4.81 -20.86
C LEU A 37 7.13 -3.36 -20.84
N PRO A 38 6.68 -2.46 -19.93
CA PRO A 38 7.22 -1.11 -19.88
C PRO A 38 8.69 -1.07 -19.49
N THR A 39 9.17 -2.00 -18.67
CA THR A 39 10.58 -2.06 -18.31
C THR A 39 11.46 -2.38 -19.51
N GLU A 40 11.16 -3.47 -20.22
CA GLU A 40 11.98 -3.94 -21.34
C GLU A 40 11.86 -3.03 -22.57
N MET A 41 10.65 -2.55 -22.90
CA MET A 41 10.45 -1.75 -24.11
C MET A 41 10.82 -0.26 -23.94
N ILE A 42 10.73 0.28 -22.73
CA ILE A 42 10.86 1.73 -22.50
C ILE A 42 12.03 2.04 -21.57
N LEU A 43 12.07 1.44 -20.39
CA LEU A 43 13.02 1.82 -19.35
C LEU A 43 14.44 1.30 -19.58
N VAL A 44 14.59 0.11 -20.15
CA VAL A 44 15.91 -0.43 -20.54
C VAL A 44 16.55 0.47 -21.62
N PRO A 45 15.85 0.85 -22.71
CA PRO A 45 16.41 1.79 -23.69
C PRO A 45 16.53 3.24 -23.20
N GLN A 46 15.62 3.69 -22.33
CA GLN A 46 15.52 5.09 -21.88
C GLN A 46 15.41 5.19 -20.36
N PRO A 47 16.48 4.82 -19.60
CA PRO A 47 16.43 4.76 -18.14
C PRO A 47 16.22 6.12 -17.47
N HIS A 48 16.57 7.21 -18.16
CA HIS A 48 16.43 8.58 -17.67
C HIS A 48 14.98 9.09 -17.62
N LEU A 49 14.01 8.34 -18.15
CA LEU A 49 12.60 8.72 -18.13
C LEU A 49 11.94 8.58 -16.76
N ILE A 50 12.56 7.82 -15.85
CA ILE A 50 12.06 7.61 -14.50
C ILE A 50 13.19 7.74 -13.48
N HIS A 51 12.81 8.06 -12.25
CA HIS A 51 13.64 7.82 -11.08
C HIS A 51 13.17 6.52 -10.41
N ARG A 52 14.06 5.53 -10.26
CA ARG A 52 13.72 4.23 -9.67
C ARG A 52 13.89 4.27 -8.16
N VAL A 53 12.82 4.00 -7.42
CA VAL A 53 12.83 3.84 -5.96
C VAL A 53 12.46 2.39 -5.62
N PRO A 54 13.41 1.56 -5.19
CA PRO A 54 13.20 0.12 -5.08
C PRO A 54 12.35 -0.31 -3.86
N TYR A 55 12.49 0.35 -2.71
CA TYR A 55 11.90 -0.14 -1.45
C TYR A 55 10.83 0.77 -0.85
N ASP A 56 10.93 2.08 -1.02
CA ASP A 56 10.06 3.05 -0.34
C ASP A 56 8.59 2.99 -0.79
N PHE A 57 8.30 2.32 -1.91
CA PHE A 57 6.93 2.03 -2.37
C PHE A 57 6.38 0.68 -1.90
N GLY A 58 7.06 -0.01 -0.96
CA GLY A 58 6.50 -1.17 -0.26
C GLY A 58 6.13 -2.34 -1.19
N VAL A 59 6.88 -2.51 -2.29
CA VAL A 59 6.63 -3.53 -3.32
C VAL A 59 7.20 -4.91 -2.99
N HIS A 60 8.08 -4.98 -1.99
CA HIS A 60 8.59 -6.24 -1.46
C HIS A 60 7.59 -6.87 -0.48
N ASN A 61 7.82 -8.11 -0.08
CA ASN A 61 6.94 -8.76 0.88
C ASN A 61 7.05 -8.12 2.27
N VAL A 62 6.10 -7.25 2.59
CA VAL A 62 5.95 -6.59 3.90
C VAL A 62 4.83 -7.20 4.74
N ALA A 63 4.31 -8.38 4.38
CA ALA A 63 3.18 -9.00 5.08
C ALA A 63 3.48 -9.20 6.58
N HIS A 64 4.69 -9.64 6.93
CA HIS A 64 5.09 -9.79 8.34
C HIS A 64 5.12 -8.45 9.09
N LEU A 65 5.58 -7.37 8.45
CA LEU A 65 5.51 -6.03 9.04
C LEU A 65 4.06 -5.63 9.31
N LEU A 66 3.15 -5.86 8.36
CA LEU A 66 1.75 -5.46 8.43
C LEU A 66 0.94 -6.28 9.44
N TYR A 67 1.12 -7.60 9.46
CA TYR A 67 0.21 -8.52 10.13
C TYR A 67 0.88 -9.35 11.24
N GLY A 68 2.21 -9.46 11.23
CA GLY A 68 2.95 -10.26 12.20
C GLY A 68 3.44 -9.50 13.43
N VAL A 69 3.60 -8.18 13.31
CA VAL A 69 4.18 -7.34 14.37
C VAL A 69 3.35 -6.09 14.65
N CYS A 70 3.71 -5.41 15.73
CA CYS A 70 3.32 -4.04 16.02
C CYS A 70 4.54 -3.13 15.87
N LYS A 71 4.64 -2.39 14.76
CA LYS A 71 5.73 -1.42 14.55
C LYS A 71 5.25 -0.20 13.79
N SER A 72 5.80 0.97 14.09
CA SER A 72 5.52 2.21 13.35
C SER A 72 6.36 2.38 12.07
N ASP A 73 7.25 1.45 11.77
CA ASP A 73 8.18 1.49 10.62
C ASP A 73 7.45 1.64 9.28
N TRP A 74 6.18 1.26 9.20
CA TRP A 74 5.34 1.44 8.00
C TRP A 74 5.24 2.91 7.54
N ARG A 75 5.47 3.87 8.43
CA ARG A 75 5.41 5.32 8.13
C ARG A 75 6.54 5.79 7.20
N GLN A 76 7.58 4.98 7.00
CA GLN A 76 8.68 5.31 6.09
C GLN A 76 8.31 5.08 4.61
N TYR A 77 7.22 4.36 4.31
CA TYR A 77 6.82 4.04 2.95
C TYR A 77 5.87 5.11 2.37
N PHE A 78 6.02 5.41 1.08
CA PHE A 78 5.07 6.25 0.34
C PHE A 78 3.78 5.52 -0.02
N ALA A 79 3.88 4.22 -0.27
CA ALA A 79 2.78 3.32 -0.54
C ALA A 79 3.16 1.92 -0.07
N ILE A 80 2.16 1.08 0.23
CA ILE A 80 2.37 -0.30 0.65
C ILE A 80 1.36 -1.20 -0.08
N HIS A 81 1.84 -2.27 -0.70
CA HIS A 81 0.96 -3.34 -1.15
C HIS A 81 0.53 -4.18 0.06
N LEU A 82 -0.75 -4.13 0.39
CA LEU A 82 -1.26 -4.73 1.63
C LEU A 82 -1.17 -6.26 1.63
N LEU A 83 -1.30 -6.94 0.49
CA LEU A 83 -1.39 -8.41 0.42
C LEU A 83 -2.46 -8.99 1.38
N PHE A 84 -3.53 -8.23 1.66
CA PHE A 84 -4.51 -8.55 2.71
C PHE A 84 -5.15 -9.93 2.56
N ARG A 85 -5.41 -10.37 1.32
CA ARG A 85 -5.99 -11.68 1.00
C ARG A 85 -5.03 -12.86 1.18
N HIS A 86 -3.77 -12.59 1.45
CA HIS A 86 -2.70 -13.57 1.59
C HIS A 86 -2.20 -13.67 3.04
N ARG A 87 -2.85 -12.94 3.95
CA ARG A 87 -2.48 -12.83 5.37
C ARG A 87 -2.43 -14.19 6.07
N ASP A 88 -3.40 -15.05 5.80
CA ASP A 88 -3.58 -16.37 6.41
C ASP A 88 -2.40 -17.32 6.19
N TYR A 89 -1.79 -17.30 4.99
CA TYR A 89 -0.65 -18.18 4.68
C TYR A 89 0.71 -17.46 4.68
N LEU A 90 0.75 -16.12 4.51
CA LEU A 90 2.00 -15.35 4.63
C LEU A 90 2.38 -15.06 6.08
N VAL A 91 1.41 -15.03 6.99
CA VAL A 91 1.61 -14.73 8.41
C VAL A 91 0.77 -15.68 9.27
N THR A 92 1.23 -16.91 9.42
CA THR A 92 0.53 -17.96 10.16
C THR A 92 0.41 -17.69 11.67
N SER A 93 1.22 -16.77 12.21
CA SER A 93 1.12 -16.31 13.61
C SER A 93 -0.10 -15.41 13.86
N ASP A 94 -0.79 -15.00 12.80
CA ASP A 94 -1.91 -14.10 12.88
C ASP A 94 -3.25 -14.84 12.92
N THR A 95 -3.74 -15.03 14.14
CA THR A 95 -4.92 -15.85 14.44
C THR A 95 -6.18 -15.02 14.70
N PHE A 96 -6.16 -13.70 14.46
CA PHE A 96 -7.27 -12.81 14.83
C PHE A 96 -8.57 -13.08 14.03
N GLY A 97 -8.47 -13.76 12.88
CA GLY A 97 -9.61 -14.04 12.02
C GLY A 97 -10.02 -12.85 11.13
N PRO A 98 -11.21 -12.88 10.51
CA PRO A 98 -11.66 -11.84 9.59
C PRO A 98 -11.75 -10.45 10.23
N LEU A 99 -11.27 -9.43 9.54
CA LEU A 99 -11.35 -8.04 10.00
C LEU A 99 -12.60 -7.35 9.46
N THR A 100 -13.29 -6.64 10.33
CA THR A 100 -14.52 -5.87 10.06
C THR A 100 -14.39 -4.48 10.67
N LEU A 101 -15.28 -3.57 10.29
CA LEU A 101 -15.34 -2.24 10.92
C LEU A 101 -15.59 -2.33 12.44
N SER A 102 -16.29 -3.35 12.92
CA SER A 102 -16.60 -3.52 14.34
C SER A 102 -15.44 -4.06 15.16
N ASN A 103 -14.49 -4.80 14.57
CA ASN A 103 -13.39 -5.44 15.32
C ASN A 103 -12.00 -4.86 15.01
N ILE A 104 -11.83 -4.09 13.94
CA ILE A 104 -10.52 -3.57 13.51
C ILE A 104 -9.89 -2.64 14.56
N GLY A 105 -10.72 -2.01 15.40
CA GLY A 105 -10.28 -1.25 16.56
C GLY A 105 -9.41 -2.07 17.51
N GLN A 106 -9.68 -3.38 17.65
CA GLN A 106 -8.98 -4.30 18.55
C GLN A 106 -7.82 -5.04 17.89
N TYR A 107 -7.58 -4.81 16.60
CA TYR A 107 -6.56 -5.54 15.86
C TYR A 107 -5.16 -4.99 16.19
N ASN A 108 -4.48 -5.65 17.14
CA ASN A 108 -3.19 -5.22 17.68
C ASN A 108 -2.03 -5.63 16.74
N ARG A 109 -1.98 -5.02 15.56
CA ARG A 109 -0.90 -5.19 14.57
C ARG A 109 -0.67 -3.87 13.84
N THR A 110 0.45 -3.76 13.13
CA THR A 110 0.80 -2.59 12.30
C THR A 110 -0.33 -2.19 11.35
N PHE A 111 -0.94 -3.15 10.64
CA PHE A 111 -2.08 -2.86 9.77
C PHE A 111 -3.29 -2.32 10.55
N GLY A 112 -3.53 -2.81 11.76
CA GLY A 112 -4.56 -2.27 12.64
C GLY A 112 -4.32 -0.80 12.99
N GLN A 113 -3.08 -0.43 13.34
CA GLN A 113 -2.72 0.98 13.54
C GLN A 113 -3.02 1.82 12.30
N MET A 114 -2.65 1.35 11.10
CA MET A 114 -2.91 2.07 9.85
C MET A 114 -4.41 2.28 9.62
N VAL A 115 -5.22 1.24 9.80
CA VAL A 115 -6.66 1.34 9.58
C VAL A 115 -7.32 2.24 10.61
N ARG A 116 -6.93 2.15 11.90
CA ARG A 116 -7.44 3.06 12.94
C ARG A 116 -7.07 4.51 12.64
N LEU A 117 -5.87 4.77 12.13
CA LEU A 117 -5.48 6.12 11.75
C LEU A 117 -6.37 6.65 10.60
N ALA A 118 -6.62 5.82 9.59
CA ALA A 118 -7.43 6.18 8.42
C ALA A 118 -8.93 6.30 8.72
N LEU A 119 -9.46 5.55 9.67
CA LEU A 119 -10.90 5.51 9.99
C LEU A 119 -11.29 6.34 11.21
N PHE A 120 -10.44 6.38 12.23
CA PHE A 120 -10.74 6.93 13.55
C PHE A 120 -9.88 8.14 13.91
N GLY A 121 -8.87 8.47 13.08
CA GLY A 121 -7.96 9.59 13.30
C GLY A 121 -6.90 9.34 14.37
N THR A 122 -6.74 8.10 14.82
CA THR A 122 -5.82 7.73 15.90
C THR A 122 -5.20 6.35 15.70
N THR A 123 -3.98 6.14 16.19
CA THR A 123 -3.33 4.81 16.21
C THR A 123 -3.71 3.97 17.43
N ARG A 124 -4.35 4.59 18.43
CA ARG A 124 -4.68 3.98 19.73
C ARG A 124 -5.51 2.70 19.59
N LEU A 125 -5.09 1.63 20.27
CA LEU A 125 -5.85 0.38 20.35
C LEU A 125 -7.24 0.63 20.95
N GLY A 126 -8.24 -0.04 20.40
CA GLY A 126 -9.63 0.03 20.84
C GLY A 126 -10.43 1.22 20.30
N ALA A 127 -9.83 2.09 19.48
CA ALA A 127 -10.60 3.11 18.77
C ALA A 127 -11.66 2.48 17.85
N GLY A 128 -12.86 3.07 17.82
CA GLY A 128 -13.99 2.53 17.04
C GLY A 128 -14.96 3.59 16.51
N THR A 129 -14.69 4.88 16.74
CA THR A 129 -15.56 5.97 16.28
C THR A 129 -15.11 6.45 14.91
N LEU A 130 -15.86 6.09 13.86
CA LEU A 130 -15.63 6.55 12.49
C LEU A 130 -15.62 8.08 12.41
N LYS A 131 -14.71 8.60 11.58
CA LYS A 131 -14.58 10.02 11.29
C LYS A 131 -14.98 10.28 9.85
N GLU A 132 -15.76 11.33 9.66
CA GLU A 132 -16.08 11.84 8.33
C GLU A 132 -14.84 12.50 7.69
N PRO A 133 -14.74 12.54 6.35
CA PRO A 133 -13.63 13.18 5.64
C PRO A 133 -13.31 14.60 6.12
N GLU A 134 -14.34 15.42 6.39
CA GLU A 134 -14.18 16.80 6.87
C GLU A 134 -13.47 16.88 8.22
N TRP A 135 -13.60 15.86 9.06
CA TRP A 135 -12.92 15.81 10.35
C TRP A 135 -11.41 15.80 10.16
N PHE A 136 -10.90 15.02 9.19
CA PHE A 136 -9.47 14.91 8.89
C PHE A 136 -8.85 16.19 8.33
N LEU A 137 -9.65 17.05 7.70
CA LEU A 137 -9.21 18.36 7.22
C LEU A 137 -9.06 19.39 8.35
N LYS A 138 -9.77 19.19 9.47
CA LYS A 138 -9.88 20.16 10.57
C LYS A 138 -9.11 19.76 11.83
N ASN A 139 -8.76 18.48 11.96
CA ASN A 139 -8.17 17.92 13.18
C ASN A 139 -6.82 17.27 12.91
N LYS A 140 -5.95 17.31 13.91
CA LYS A 140 -4.68 16.58 13.86
C LYS A 140 -4.91 15.10 14.17
N LEU A 141 -4.13 14.26 13.50
CA LEU A 141 -4.08 12.83 13.80
C LEU A 141 -3.39 12.57 15.14
N GLU A 142 -3.89 11.60 15.88
CA GLU A 142 -3.33 11.17 17.16
C GLU A 142 -2.40 9.96 16.97
N TYR A 143 -1.15 10.09 17.41
CA TYR A 143 -0.17 9.02 17.43
C TYR A 143 0.08 8.59 18.87
N ALA A 144 -0.42 7.42 19.27
CA ALA A 144 -0.15 6.85 20.57
C ALA A 144 1.24 6.19 20.54
N LEU A 145 2.09 6.54 21.50
CA LEU A 145 3.39 5.90 21.67
C LEU A 145 3.18 4.47 22.20
N ASP A 146 3.97 3.53 21.71
CA ASP A 146 4.11 2.16 22.22
C ASP A 146 2.85 1.29 22.28
N THR A 147 1.77 1.67 21.59
CA THR A 147 0.53 0.88 21.56
C THR A 147 0.07 0.63 20.12
N CYS A 148 0.16 -0.63 19.71
CA CYS A 148 -0.86 -1.20 18.84
C CYS A 148 -1.98 -1.75 19.71
#